data_AF-A0A2S5B0F9-F1
#
_entry.id   AF-A0A2S5B0F9-F1
#
_cell.length_a   1.000
_cell.length_b   1.000
_cell.length_c   1.000
_cell.angle_alpha   90.00
_cell.angle_beta   90.00
_cell.angle_gamma   90.00
#
_symmetry.space_group_name_H-M   'P 1'
#
loop_
_entity.id
_entity.type
_entity.pdbx_description
1 polymer ?
#
loop_
_entity_poly.entity_id
_entity_poly.type
_entity_poly.pdbx_seq_one_letter_code
_entity_poly.pdbx_strand_id
1 'polypeptide(L)'
;MARGKGTPRRNRELAETGDDDDFSPVSRSPSNAINSPRRTTSTSATSSPSKLALNRDHTANVAAPVKPARGPLPASAETTYHQRLRQILVDHRKARRAWNELVIRGLIGRTRAVLELWVDVELALKAIEKQKTTTSSNVRAGYLFAQAAKLSEQIAAVEGVFANLSDIVDNMHSVCERVEYLVIEAAKTRGTVFAFREPMWVTWPLARFADGIQSLSTPYIQSLALVRSLLDTLLTFPPLPSSSADALSTDAPVNSAKATPAETNKRPSNEEIQAAMSLLAVQPLLPGKASDWGNEGWEEVMAVEVGGWER
;
A
#
# COMPACT_ATOMS: atom_id res chain seq x y z
N MET A 1 48.97 -20.57 -1.43
CA MET A 1 48.64 -21.16 -2.76
C MET A 1 47.16 -21.51 -2.69
N ALA A 2 46.23 -20.78 -3.31
CA ALA A 2 45.92 -20.85 -4.73
C ALA A 2 45.35 -19.50 -5.22
N ARG A 3 45.71 -19.17 -6.47
CA ARG A 3 45.30 -17.97 -7.22
C ARG A 3 43.96 -18.23 -7.91
N GLY A 4 43.04 -17.27 -7.85
CA GLY A 4 41.89 -17.16 -8.75
C GLY A 4 41.85 -15.77 -9.37
N LYS A 5 42.26 -15.68 -10.65
CA LYS A 5 42.20 -14.50 -11.51
C LYS A 5 40.86 -14.51 -12.27
N GLY A 6 40.21 -13.36 -12.43
CA GLY A 6 39.08 -13.19 -13.34
C GLY A 6 38.75 -11.70 -13.55
N THR A 7 38.95 -11.23 -14.78
CA THR A 7 39.05 -9.84 -15.27
C THR A 7 37.73 -9.06 -15.41
N PRO A 8 37.79 -7.72 -15.59
CA PRO A 8 36.64 -6.81 -15.72
C PRO A 8 36.29 -6.46 -17.19
N ARG A 9 35.03 -6.08 -17.45
CA ARG A 9 34.52 -5.45 -18.69
C ARG A 9 33.08 -4.97 -18.42
N ARG A 10 32.56 -3.83 -18.89
CA ARG A 10 33.02 -2.78 -19.81
C ARG A 10 32.03 -1.60 -19.66
N ASN A 11 32.55 -0.37 -19.62
CA ASN A 11 31.76 0.85 -19.79
C ASN A 11 31.04 0.86 -21.15
N ARG A 12 29.85 1.45 -21.21
CA ARG A 12 29.22 1.94 -22.45
C ARG A 12 28.69 3.34 -22.19
N GLU A 13 29.43 4.31 -22.71
CA GLU A 13 29.06 5.71 -22.86
C GLU A 13 28.52 5.97 -24.28
N LEU A 14 27.63 6.96 -24.35
CA LEU A 14 27.42 7.97 -25.41
C LEU A 14 27.00 7.57 -26.84
N ALA A 15 25.81 8.06 -27.21
CA ALA A 15 25.51 8.80 -28.46
C ALA A 15 24.10 9.44 -28.28
N GLU A 16 24.01 10.72 -27.92
CA GLU A 16 23.62 11.84 -28.80
C GLU A 16 23.37 11.49 -30.27
N THR A 17 22.13 11.69 -30.75
CA THR A 17 21.74 12.49 -31.93
C THR A 17 20.25 12.29 -32.25
N GLY A 18 19.55 13.36 -32.66
CA GLY A 18 18.35 13.22 -33.50
C GLY A 18 17.18 14.11 -33.12
N ASP A 19 17.25 15.37 -33.55
CA ASP A 19 16.13 16.26 -33.80
C ASP A 19 15.12 15.68 -34.81
N ASP A 20 13.93 16.29 -34.80
CA ASP A 20 12.94 16.42 -35.89
C ASP A 20 12.21 15.16 -36.41
N ASP A 21 10.90 15.09 -36.14
CA ASP A 21 9.87 15.25 -37.19
C ASP A 21 8.47 14.84 -36.68
N ASP A 22 7.64 15.87 -36.51
CA ASP A 22 6.34 16.01 -37.18
C ASP A 22 5.49 14.74 -37.40
N PHE A 23 4.53 14.48 -36.49
CA PHE A 23 3.32 13.71 -36.85
C PHE A 23 2.08 14.29 -36.17
N SER A 24 1.33 15.02 -36.97
CA SER A 24 -0.02 15.52 -36.70
C SER A 24 -1.03 14.38 -36.42
N PRO A 25 -2.15 14.67 -35.72
CA PRO A 25 -3.11 13.68 -35.25
C PRO A 25 -4.12 13.32 -36.34
N VAL A 26 -4.25 12.03 -36.67
CA VAL A 26 -5.35 11.54 -37.52
C VAL A 26 -6.48 11.04 -36.65
N SER A 27 -7.58 11.79 -36.66
CA SER A 27 -8.89 11.40 -36.17
C SER A 27 -9.38 10.13 -36.87
N ARG A 28 -9.84 9.13 -36.10
CA ARG A 28 -10.75 8.09 -36.61
C ARG A 28 -11.96 7.96 -35.69
N SER A 29 -13.06 8.50 -36.16
CA SER A 29 -14.42 8.23 -35.70
C SER A 29 -14.88 6.81 -36.11
N PRO A 30 -15.96 6.29 -35.50
CA PRO A 30 -16.25 4.87 -35.43
C PRO A 30 -17.09 4.39 -36.61
N SER A 31 -17.02 3.08 -36.93
CA SER A 31 -17.90 2.46 -37.91
C SER A 31 -18.61 1.25 -37.30
N ASN A 32 -19.94 1.37 -37.28
CA ASN A 32 -20.94 0.34 -37.04
C ASN A 32 -20.98 -0.69 -38.18
N ALA A 33 -21.16 -1.97 -37.83
CA ALA A 33 -21.81 -3.04 -38.60
C ALA A 33 -22.13 -4.15 -37.56
N ILE A 34 -23.35 -4.54 -37.18
CA ILE A 34 -24.62 -4.88 -37.85
C ILE A 34 -24.50 -6.01 -38.88
N ASN A 35 -25.03 -7.19 -38.48
CA ASN A 35 -25.62 -8.31 -39.26
C ASN A 35 -24.66 -9.24 -40.05
N SER A 36 -24.79 -10.57 -40.12
CA SER A 36 -25.75 -11.60 -39.66
C SER A 36 -25.07 -13.02 -39.73
N PRO A 37 -25.70 -14.16 -40.11
CA PRO A 37 -26.23 -15.17 -39.18
C PRO A 37 -25.77 -16.65 -39.44
N ARG A 38 -26.18 -17.55 -38.53
CA ARG A 38 -26.56 -19.00 -38.70
C ARG A 38 -25.59 -19.96 -39.42
N ARG A 39 -25.24 -21.10 -38.80
CA ARG A 39 -25.75 -22.45 -39.20
C ARG A 39 -25.27 -23.57 -38.26
N THR A 40 -26.21 -24.49 -38.04
CA THR A 40 -26.21 -25.80 -37.40
C THR A 40 -25.28 -26.85 -38.04
N THR A 41 -24.72 -27.76 -37.24
CA THR A 41 -24.61 -29.20 -37.59
C THR A 41 -24.52 -30.08 -36.33
N SER A 42 -25.47 -31.01 -36.27
CA SER A 42 -25.55 -32.21 -35.44
C SER A 42 -24.72 -33.37 -36.00
N THR A 43 -24.02 -34.11 -35.15
CA THR A 43 -23.51 -35.49 -35.41
C THR A 43 -23.33 -36.16 -34.04
N SER A 44 -24.26 -37.00 -33.59
CA SER A 44 -24.38 -38.45 -33.82
C SER A 44 -23.49 -39.31 -32.89
N ALA A 45 -24.19 -39.92 -31.93
CA ALA A 45 -24.00 -41.22 -31.28
C ALA A 45 -22.73 -42.04 -31.56
N THR A 46 -22.15 -42.57 -30.48
CA THR A 46 -21.49 -43.89 -30.50
C THR A 46 -21.75 -44.59 -29.17
N SER A 47 -22.24 -45.81 -29.28
CA SER A 47 -22.72 -46.71 -28.23
C SER A 47 -21.70 -47.82 -27.90
N SER A 48 -21.85 -48.39 -26.69
CA SER A 48 -21.52 -49.78 -26.26
C SER A 48 -20.11 -50.07 -25.71
N PRO A 49 -19.90 -51.14 -24.88
CA PRO A 49 -20.85 -51.90 -24.06
C PRO A 49 -20.38 -52.19 -22.60
N SER A 50 -21.35 -52.70 -21.84
CA SER A 50 -21.30 -53.46 -20.59
C SER A 50 -19.99 -54.15 -20.20
N LYS A 51 -19.55 -53.92 -18.96
CA LYS A 51 -18.87 -54.93 -18.15
C LYS A 51 -19.65 -55.16 -16.86
N LEU A 52 -20.25 -56.35 -16.78
CA LEU A 52 -20.76 -56.98 -15.57
C LEU A 52 -19.59 -57.20 -14.61
N ALA A 53 -19.59 -56.53 -13.47
CA ALA A 53 -18.79 -56.91 -12.32
C ALA A 53 -19.74 -57.10 -11.14
N LEU A 54 -19.89 -58.36 -10.77
CA LEU A 54 -20.64 -58.85 -9.62
C LEU A 54 -20.07 -58.27 -8.32
N ASN A 55 -20.99 -57.86 -7.45
CA ASN A 55 -20.95 -57.90 -5.98
C ASN A 55 -19.58 -58.20 -5.34
N ARG A 56 -19.05 -57.19 -4.63
CA ARG A 56 -18.24 -57.42 -3.45
C ARG A 56 -18.52 -56.35 -2.39
N ASP A 57 -19.26 -56.82 -1.39
CA ASP A 57 -19.23 -56.47 0.03
C ASP A 57 -19.22 -55.00 0.45
N HIS A 58 -20.29 -54.70 1.18
CA HIS A 58 -20.52 -53.53 2.01
C HIS A 58 -19.37 -53.31 3.01
N THR A 59 -18.44 -52.42 2.68
CA THR A 59 -17.77 -51.60 3.69
C THR A 59 -18.43 -50.23 3.66
N ALA A 60 -19.15 -49.91 4.73
CA ALA A 60 -19.76 -48.61 4.97
C ALA A 60 -18.76 -47.50 4.63
N ASN A 61 -18.97 -46.85 3.49
CA ASN A 61 -18.30 -45.62 3.15
C ASN A 61 -18.93 -44.59 4.08
N VAL A 62 -18.35 -44.45 5.27
CA VAL A 62 -18.69 -43.43 6.26
C VAL A 62 -18.65 -42.12 5.50
N ALA A 63 -19.83 -41.62 5.16
CA ALA A 63 -19.99 -40.39 4.40
C ALA A 63 -19.17 -39.33 5.12
N ALA A 64 -18.13 -38.84 4.44
CA ALA A 64 -17.29 -37.77 4.96
C ALA A 64 -18.24 -36.67 5.48
N PRO A 65 -18.01 -36.16 6.70
CA PRO A 65 -18.93 -35.23 7.34
C PRO A 65 -19.25 -34.12 6.35
N VAL A 66 -20.54 -33.99 6.04
CA VAL A 66 -21.06 -32.94 5.15
C VAL A 66 -20.50 -31.64 5.70
N LYS A 67 -19.54 -31.04 4.97
CA LYS A 67 -18.98 -29.75 5.36
C LYS A 67 -20.17 -28.81 5.53
N PRO A 68 -20.32 -28.16 6.69
CA PRO A 68 -21.48 -27.32 6.96
C PRO A 68 -21.67 -26.34 5.79
N ALA A 69 -22.93 -26.19 5.37
CA ALA A 69 -23.30 -25.31 4.28
C ALA A 69 -22.67 -23.93 4.53
N ARG A 70 -21.86 -23.48 3.55
CA ARG A 70 -21.08 -22.26 3.64
C ARG A 70 -22.02 -21.06 3.71
N GLY A 71 -21.86 -20.24 4.75
CA GLY A 71 -22.58 -18.98 4.92
C GLY A 71 -24.06 -19.16 5.29
N PRO A 72 -24.73 -18.06 5.64
CA PRO A 72 -26.12 -18.12 6.10
C PRO A 72 -27.13 -18.41 4.99
N LEU A 73 -26.76 -18.23 3.71
CA LEU A 73 -27.58 -18.62 2.56
C LEU A 73 -26.79 -19.55 1.62
N PRO A 74 -27.44 -20.57 1.03
CA PRO A 74 -26.81 -21.38 0.00
C PRO A 74 -26.49 -20.51 -1.23
N ALA A 75 -25.34 -20.76 -1.87
CA ALA A 75 -24.87 -19.98 -3.03
C ALA A 75 -25.88 -19.94 -4.20
N SER A 76 -26.79 -20.91 -4.29
CA SER A 76 -27.88 -20.95 -5.27
C SER A 76 -28.97 -19.90 -5.06
N ALA A 77 -29.09 -19.34 -3.85
CA ALA A 77 -30.06 -18.30 -3.50
C ALA A 77 -29.51 -16.88 -3.69
N GLU A 78 -28.21 -16.74 -3.99
CA GLU A 78 -27.56 -15.44 -4.09
C GLU A 78 -27.82 -14.75 -5.43
N THR A 79 -28.18 -13.48 -5.36
CA THR A 79 -28.22 -12.63 -6.56
C THR A 79 -26.82 -12.22 -7.00
N THR A 80 -26.68 -11.74 -8.24
CA THR A 80 -25.43 -11.17 -8.74
C THR A 80 -24.91 -10.01 -7.87
N TYR A 81 -25.80 -9.24 -7.23
CA TYR A 81 -25.44 -8.18 -6.29
C TYR A 81 -24.77 -8.72 -5.02
N HIS A 82 -25.22 -9.87 -4.50
CA HIS A 82 -24.58 -10.52 -3.35
C HIS A 82 -23.14 -10.95 -3.68
N GLN A 83 -22.96 -11.58 -4.84
CA GLN A 83 -21.65 -12.05 -5.29
C GLN A 83 -20.67 -10.88 -5.50
N ARG A 84 -21.13 -9.80 -6.15
CA ARG A 84 -20.32 -8.58 -6.36
C ARG A 84 -19.99 -7.90 -5.03
N LEU A 85 -20.97 -7.72 -4.15
CA LEU A 85 -20.75 -7.12 -2.83
C LEU A 85 -19.72 -7.94 -2.03
N ARG A 86 -19.84 -9.27 -2.02
CA ARG A 86 -18.85 -10.14 -1.36
C ARG A 86 -17.44 -9.88 -1.88
N GLN A 87 -17.24 -9.85 -3.19
CA GLN A 87 -15.92 -9.61 -3.76
C GLN A 87 -15.36 -8.25 -3.32
N ILE A 88 -16.20 -7.21 -3.32
CA ILE A 88 -15.83 -5.87 -2.84
C ILE A 88 -15.41 -5.90 -1.37
N LEU A 89 -16.15 -6.60 -0.51
CA LEU A 89 -15.84 -6.73 0.92
C LEU A 89 -14.52 -7.48 1.16
N VAL A 90 -14.25 -8.54 0.39
CA VAL A 90 -12.95 -9.27 0.43
C VAL A 90 -11.80 -8.35 0.03
N ASP A 91 -11.96 -7.60 -1.07
CA ASP A 91 -10.94 -6.68 -1.57
C ASP A 91 -10.63 -5.58 -0.52
N HIS A 92 -11.67 -5.01 0.09
CA HIS A 92 -11.53 -4.01 1.16
C HIS A 92 -10.75 -4.58 2.34
N ARG A 93 -11.13 -5.76 2.82
CA ARG A 93 -10.44 -6.44 3.93
C ARG A 93 -8.98 -6.70 3.61
N LYS A 94 -8.68 -7.16 2.40
CA LYS A 94 -7.30 -7.40 1.93
C LYS A 94 -6.48 -6.10 1.92
N ALA A 95 -7.05 -5.01 1.43
CA ALA A 95 -6.40 -3.69 1.44
C ALA A 95 -6.08 -3.25 2.89
N ARG A 96 -7.02 -3.40 3.83
CA ARG A 96 -6.80 -3.02 5.25
C ARG A 96 -5.71 -3.85 5.91
N ARG A 97 -5.68 -5.16 5.66
CA ARG A 97 -4.59 -6.03 6.15
C ARG A 97 -3.24 -5.61 5.56
N ALA A 98 -3.19 -5.33 4.25
CA ALA A 98 -1.97 -4.88 3.58
C ALA A 98 -1.44 -3.57 4.16
N TRP A 99 -2.34 -2.61 4.45
CA TRP A 99 -1.99 -1.38 5.15
C TRP A 99 -1.34 -1.66 6.51
N ASN A 100 -2.01 -2.43 7.37
CA ASN A 100 -1.53 -2.71 8.73
C ASN A 100 -0.18 -3.41 8.73
N GLU A 101 -0.01 -4.41 7.85
CA GLU A 101 1.25 -5.13 7.68
C GLU A 101 2.38 -4.20 7.22
N LEU A 102 2.10 -3.30 6.28
CA LEU A 102 3.08 -2.37 5.74
C LEU A 102 3.49 -1.30 6.76
N VAL A 103 2.56 -0.80 7.58
CA VAL A 103 2.88 0.12 8.69
C VAL A 103 3.77 -0.58 9.73
N ILE A 104 3.35 -1.75 10.21
CA ILE A 104 4.02 -2.44 11.32
C ILE A 104 5.40 -2.97 10.91
N ARG A 105 5.48 -3.70 9.79
CA ARG A 105 6.72 -4.37 9.35
C ARG A 105 7.58 -3.49 8.45
N GLY A 106 6.96 -2.60 7.68
CA GLY A 106 7.67 -1.76 6.72
C GLY A 106 8.10 -0.43 7.32
N LEU A 107 7.12 0.39 7.72
CA LEU A 107 7.38 1.79 8.02
C LEU A 107 8.15 1.98 9.33
N ILE A 108 7.63 1.46 10.45
CA ILE A 108 8.22 1.67 11.79
C ILE A 108 9.68 1.19 11.84
N GLY A 109 9.94 0.00 11.30
CA GLY A 109 11.28 -0.59 11.28
C GLY A 109 12.28 0.25 10.49
N ARG A 110 11.90 0.74 9.31
CA ARG A 110 12.77 1.58 8.46
C ARG A 110 13.02 2.95 9.06
N THR A 111 11.97 3.61 9.58
CA THR A 111 12.14 4.92 10.23
C THR A 111 13.06 4.83 11.44
N ARG A 112 12.93 3.77 12.24
CA ARG A 112 13.86 3.50 13.35
C ARG A 112 15.30 3.32 12.86
N ALA A 113 15.53 2.58 11.79
CA ALA A 113 16.86 2.38 11.23
C ALA A 113 17.49 3.69 10.74
N VAL A 114 16.70 4.59 10.14
CA VAL A 114 17.17 5.95 9.77
C VAL A 114 17.62 6.72 11.01
N LEU A 115 16.82 6.71 12.08
CA LEU A 115 17.15 7.43 13.32
C LEU A 115 18.40 6.87 14.01
N GLU A 116 18.53 5.54 14.09
CA GLU A 116 19.73 4.88 14.64
C GLU A 116 20.98 5.24 13.82
N LEU A 117 20.86 5.22 12.48
CA LEU A 117 21.95 5.63 11.60
C LEU A 117 22.35 7.10 11.81
N TRP A 118 21.38 7.99 11.99
CA TRP A 118 21.66 9.39 12.29
C TRP A 118 22.42 9.57 13.62
N VAL A 119 22.01 8.84 14.67
CA VAL A 119 22.71 8.85 15.96
C VAL A 119 24.16 8.40 15.81
N ASP A 120 24.41 7.35 15.02
CA ASP A 120 25.77 6.88 14.72
C ASP A 120 26.62 7.95 14.00
N VAL A 121 26.01 8.69 13.07
CA VAL A 121 26.68 9.82 12.38
C VAL A 121 27.05 10.93 13.35
N GLU A 122 26.16 11.30 14.26
CA GLU A 122 26.44 12.33 15.27
C GLU A 122 27.55 11.92 16.24
N LEU A 123 27.55 10.66 16.69
CA LEU A 123 28.60 10.14 17.58
C LEU A 123 29.96 10.11 16.88
N ALA A 124 30.00 9.71 15.62
CA ALA A 124 31.21 9.73 14.82
C ALA A 124 31.73 11.16 14.58
N LEU A 125 30.85 12.11 14.30
CA LEU A 125 31.22 13.54 14.18
C LEU A 125 31.87 14.07 15.46
N LYS A 126 31.27 13.80 16.63
CA LYS A 126 31.82 14.19 17.94
C LYS A 126 33.19 13.54 18.20
N ALA A 127 33.37 12.28 17.81
CA ALA A 127 34.64 11.57 17.95
C ALA A 127 35.74 12.17 17.07
N ILE A 128 35.40 12.53 15.82
CA ILE A 128 36.31 13.18 14.88
C ILE A 128 36.71 14.57 15.38
N GLU A 129 35.77 15.37 15.90
CA GLU A 129 36.06 16.71 16.44
C GLU A 129 36.98 16.67 17.66
N LYS A 130 36.89 15.61 18.47
CA LYS A 130 37.81 15.37 19.60
C LYS A 130 39.23 15.06 19.13
N GLN A 131 39.39 14.43 17.97
CA GLN A 131 40.68 14.15 17.35
C GLN A 131 41.16 15.36 16.53
N LYS A 132 41.78 16.35 17.20
CA LYS A 132 42.35 17.58 16.59
C LYS A 132 43.55 17.37 15.65
N THR A 133 43.62 16.29 14.87
CA THR A 133 44.75 15.98 13.99
C THR A 133 44.51 16.50 12.56
N THR A 134 45.48 17.20 11.99
CA THR A 134 45.39 17.86 10.67
C THR A 134 45.24 16.88 9.49
N THR A 135 45.66 15.62 9.67
CA THR A 135 45.53 14.53 8.68
C THR A 135 44.10 13.97 8.56
N SER A 136 43.17 14.43 9.42
CA SER A 136 41.80 13.93 9.57
C SER A 136 40.82 14.39 8.48
N SER A 137 41.14 15.45 7.71
CA SER A 137 40.15 16.11 6.83
C SER A 137 39.62 15.22 5.70
N ASN A 138 40.51 14.54 4.96
CA ASN A 138 40.10 13.68 3.84
C ASN A 138 39.33 12.43 4.32
N VAL A 139 39.75 11.85 5.46
CA VAL A 139 39.08 10.69 6.07
C VAL A 139 37.71 11.10 6.60
N ARG A 140 37.60 12.26 7.24
CA ARG A 140 36.32 12.86 7.68
C ARG A 140 35.37 13.06 6.51
N ALA A 141 35.84 13.69 5.43
CA ALA A 141 35.02 13.96 4.25
C ALA A 141 34.51 12.65 3.60
N GLY A 142 35.38 11.65 3.46
CA GLY A 142 35.00 10.34 2.93
C GLY A 142 33.97 9.61 3.80
N TYR A 143 34.15 9.64 5.12
CA TYR A 143 33.18 9.05 6.06
C TYR A 143 31.81 9.74 6.00
N LEU A 144 31.79 11.08 6.02
CA LEU A 144 30.53 11.84 5.96
C LEU A 144 29.80 11.63 4.65
N PHE A 145 30.53 11.58 3.53
CA PHE A 145 29.93 11.28 2.24
C PHE A 145 29.30 9.88 2.21
N ALA A 146 30.02 8.86 2.70
CA ALA A 146 29.51 7.50 2.76
C ALA A 146 28.26 7.38 3.65
N GLN A 147 28.26 8.05 4.81
CA GLN A 147 27.10 8.03 5.70
C GLN A 147 25.92 8.84 5.17
N ALA A 148 26.16 9.98 4.52
CA ALA A 148 25.12 10.75 3.87
C ALA A 148 24.43 9.94 2.76
N ALA A 149 25.21 9.21 1.95
CA ALA A 149 24.68 8.32 0.93
C ALA A 149 23.80 7.22 1.55
N LYS A 150 24.27 6.57 2.63
CA LYS A 150 23.51 5.53 3.33
C LYS A 150 22.22 6.08 3.96
N LEU A 151 22.26 7.27 4.54
CA LEU A 151 21.09 7.94 5.12
C LEU A 151 20.07 8.28 4.02
N SER A 152 20.53 8.83 2.90
CA SER A 152 19.68 9.13 1.74
C SER A 152 19.00 7.88 1.19
N GLU A 153 19.70 6.75 1.10
CA GLU A 153 19.13 5.47 0.69
C GLU A 153 18.02 5.00 1.65
N GLN A 154 18.25 5.09 2.96
CA GLN A 154 17.24 4.70 3.95
C GLN A 154 16.02 5.63 3.93
N ILE A 155 16.22 6.94 3.77
CA ILE A 155 15.12 7.91 3.60
C ILE A 155 14.30 7.57 2.34
N ALA A 156 14.97 7.31 1.22
CA ALA A 156 14.29 6.90 -0.01
C ALA A 156 13.49 5.60 0.17
N ALA A 157 13.99 4.66 0.97
CA ALA A 157 13.27 3.44 1.30
C ALA A 157 12.03 3.68 2.18
N VAL A 158 12.08 4.64 3.11
CA VAL A 158 10.92 5.07 3.90
C VAL A 158 9.87 5.74 3.02
N GLU A 159 10.28 6.64 2.13
CA GLU A 159 9.40 7.30 1.17
C GLU A 159 8.75 6.29 0.21
N GLY A 160 9.49 5.27 -0.23
CA GLY A 160 8.92 4.16 -1.01
C GLY A 160 7.84 3.37 -0.25
N VAL A 161 8.00 3.16 1.07
CA VAL A 161 6.94 2.55 1.89
C VAL A 161 5.73 3.48 2.02
N PHE A 162 5.96 4.79 2.19
CA PHE A 162 4.88 5.78 2.24
C PHE A 162 4.08 5.86 0.93
N ALA A 163 4.74 5.83 -0.23
CA ALA A 163 4.08 5.76 -1.53
C ALA A 163 3.18 4.52 -1.64
N ASN A 164 3.68 3.34 -1.26
CA ASN A 164 2.89 2.11 -1.23
C ASN A 164 1.69 2.20 -0.27
N LEU A 165 1.81 2.91 0.85
CA LEU A 165 0.69 3.17 1.75
C LEU A 165 -0.38 4.03 1.04
N SER A 166 0.03 5.12 0.37
CA SER A 166 -0.87 5.95 -0.45
C SER A 166 -1.65 5.11 -1.46
N ASP A 167 -0.96 4.27 -2.24
CA ASP A 167 -1.60 3.39 -3.22
C ASP A 167 -2.65 2.47 -2.60
N ILE A 168 -2.41 1.96 -1.38
CA ILE A 168 -3.36 1.12 -0.66
C ILE A 168 -4.60 1.92 -0.24
N VAL A 169 -4.45 3.17 0.21
CA VAL A 169 -5.58 4.05 0.56
C VAL A 169 -6.38 4.44 -0.67
N ASP A 170 -5.70 4.76 -1.78
CA ASP A 170 -6.36 5.05 -3.06
C ASP A 170 -7.15 3.83 -3.56
N ASN A 171 -6.60 2.62 -3.37
CA ASN A 171 -7.33 1.38 -3.63
C ASN A 171 -8.54 1.21 -2.70
N MET A 172 -8.44 1.50 -1.40
CA MET A 172 -9.60 1.49 -0.50
C MET A 172 -10.69 2.46 -0.97
N HIS A 173 -10.30 3.66 -1.41
CA HIS A 173 -11.20 4.66 -1.94
C HIS A 173 -11.92 4.16 -3.20
N SER A 174 -11.19 3.57 -4.14
CA SER A 174 -11.79 2.93 -5.32
C SER A 174 -12.77 1.82 -4.94
N VAL A 175 -12.47 1.03 -3.90
CA VAL A 175 -13.40 0.00 -3.39
C VAL A 175 -14.69 0.64 -2.82
N CYS A 176 -14.61 1.80 -2.16
CA CYS A 176 -15.78 2.57 -1.74
C CYS A 176 -16.63 3.03 -2.94
N GLU A 177 -16.02 3.60 -3.97
CA GLU A 177 -16.74 4.04 -5.18
C GLU A 177 -17.45 2.87 -5.88
N ARG A 178 -16.81 1.68 -5.93
CA ARG A 178 -17.42 0.48 -6.52
C ARG A 178 -18.67 0.03 -5.77
N VAL A 179 -18.70 0.12 -4.44
CA VAL A 179 -19.89 -0.27 -3.67
C VAL A 179 -21.02 0.76 -3.81
N GLU A 180 -20.70 2.05 -3.84
CA GLU A 180 -21.67 3.11 -4.12
C GLU A 180 -22.28 2.94 -5.51
N TYR A 181 -21.45 2.66 -6.52
CA TYR A 181 -21.92 2.34 -7.86
C TYR A 181 -22.84 1.12 -7.86
N LEU A 182 -22.50 0.07 -7.10
CA LEU A 182 -23.33 -1.13 -6.98
C LEU A 182 -24.71 -0.82 -6.36
N VAL A 183 -24.78 0.07 -5.36
CA VAL A 183 -26.05 0.56 -4.78
C VAL A 183 -26.89 1.26 -5.84
N ILE A 184 -26.29 2.16 -6.62
CA ILE A 184 -26.98 2.91 -7.68
C ILE A 184 -27.49 1.95 -8.78
N GLU A 185 -26.66 0.99 -9.20
CA GLU A 185 -27.03 -0.02 -10.20
C GLU A 185 -28.19 -0.90 -9.70
N ALA A 186 -28.12 -1.37 -8.45
CA ALA A 186 -29.17 -2.17 -7.83
C ALA A 186 -30.48 -1.38 -7.72
N ALA A 187 -30.43 -0.11 -7.30
CA ALA A 187 -31.61 0.76 -7.21
C ALA A 187 -32.28 0.98 -8.57
N LYS A 188 -31.49 1.13 -9.65
CA LYS A 188 -32.00 1.31 -11.02
C LYS A 188 -32.64 0.05 -11.60
N THR A 189 -32.11 -1.12 -11.29
CA THR A 189 -32.49 -2.39 -11.93
C THR A 189 -33.51 -3.20 -11.14
N ARG A 190 -33.42 -3.19 -9.80
CA ARG A 190 -34.28 -3.94 -8.88
C ARG A 190 -35.20 -3.03 -8.05
N GLY A 191 -34.99 -1.72 -8.10
CA GLY A 191 -35.76 -0.73 -7.35
C GLY A 191 -35.09 -0.32 -6.05
N THR A 192 -35.53 0.82 -5.51
CA THR A 192 -34.99 1.40 -4.27
C THR A 192 -35.27 0.54 -3.03
N VAL A 193 -36.38 -0.20 -3.01
CA VAL A 193 -36.69 -1.12 -1.90
C VAL A 193 -35.60 -2.19 -1.76
N PHE A 194 -35.17 -2.78 -2.89
CA PHE A 194 -34.10 -3.77 -2.89
C PHE A 194 -32.78 -3.17 -2.36
N ALA A 195 -32.37 -2.00 -2.85
CA ALA A 195 -31.07 -1.42 -2.49
C ALA A 195 -31.01 -0.89 -1.03
N PHE A 196 -32.12 -0.36 -0.50
CA PHE A 196 -32.13 0.37 0.77
C PHE A 196 -32.87 -0.34 1.92
N ARG A 197 -33.71 -1.35 1.65
CA ARG A 197 -34.52 -2.02 2.68
C ARG A 197 -34.31 -3.53 2.73
N GLU A 198 -34.11 -4.17 1.58
CA GLU A 198 -33.91 -5.61 1.55
C GLU A 198 -32.51 -5.96 2.09
N PRO A 199 -32.41 -6.88 3.07
CA PRO A 199 -31.12 -7.27 3.61
C PRO A 199 -30.32 -8.06 2.59
N MET A 200 -29.03 -7.78 2.51
CA MET A 200 -28.06 -8.64 1.85
C MET A 200 -27.77 -9.80 2.79
N TRP A 201 -28.05 -11.01 2.32
CA TRP A 201 -28.06 -12.22 3.15
C TRP A 201 -29.05 -12.09 4.33
N VAL A 202 -28.58 -12.05 5.58
CA VAL A 202 -29.45 -11.95 6.80
C VAL A 202 -29.14 -10.72 7.65
N THR A 203 -28.26 -9.84 7.18
CA THR A 203 -27.70 -8.75 8.02
C THR A 203 -28.29 -7.40 7.66
N TRP A 204 -27.74 -6.75 6.64
CA TRP A 204 -27.99 -5.34 6.37
C TRP A 204 -28.31 -5.06 4.90
N PRO A 205 -29.05 -3.97 4.60
CA PRO A 205 -29.26 -3.54 3.23
C PRO A 205 -27.97 -3.16 2.52
N LEU A 206 -27.96 -3.25 1.18
CA LEU A 206 -26.79 -2.95 0.35
C LEU A 206 -26.23 -1.53 0.60
N ALA A 207 -27.11 -0.53 0.73
CA ALA A 207 -26.70 0.84 1.05
C ALA A 207 -25.95 0.94 2.39
N ARG A 208 -26.33 0.13 3.38
CA ARG A 208 -25.68 0.14 4.69
C ARG A 208 -24.26 -0.43 4.62
N PHE A 209 -24.00 -1.36 3.69
CA PHE A 209 -22.64 -1.81 3.39
C PHE A 209 -21.79 -0.73 2.76
N ALA A 210 -22.34 0.10 1.87
CA ALA A 210 -21.61 1.23 1.32
C ALA A 210 -21.18 2.22 2.42
N ASP A 211 -22.13 2.63 3.28
CA ASP A 211 -21.85 3.52 4.42
C ASP A 211 -20.78 2.93 5.36
N GLY A 212 -20.88 1.62 5.64
CA GLY A 212 -19.95 0.91 6.51
C GLY A 212 -18.53 0.87 5.97
N ILE A 213 -18.35 0.51 4.70
CA ILE A 213 -17.04 0.48 4.04
C ILE A 213 -16.42 1.88 4.04
N GLN A 214 -17.21 2.91 3.74
CA GLN A 214 -16.73 4.30 3.75
C GLN A 214 -16.30 4.75 5.15
N SER A 215 -17.13 4.45 6.16
CA SER A 215 -16.81 4.74 7.57
C SER A 215 -15.54 4.03 8.03
N LEU A 216 -15.36 2.76 7.65
CA LEU A 216 -14.17 1.97 7.99
C LEU A 216 -12.90 2.45 7.26
N SER A 217 -13.03 3.07 6.08
CA SER A 217 -11.89 3.57 5.29
C SER A 217 -11.40 4.95 5.76
N THR A 218 -12.31 5.78 6.27
CA THR A 218 -12.02 7.13 6.78
C THR A 218 -10.81 7.20 7.74
N PRO A 219 -10.67 6.35 8.78
CA PRO A 219 -9.51 6.41 9.68
C PRO A 219 -8.18 6.12 8.99
N TYR A 220 -8.17 5.36 7.88
CA TYR A 220 -6.94 5.08 7.11
C TYR A 220 -6.48 6.30 6.30
N ILE A 221 -7.41 7.09 5.78
CA ILE A 221 -7.12 8.35 5.10
C ILE A 221 -6.52 9.36 6.10
N GLN A 222 -7.14 9.45 7.29
CA GLN A 222 -6.65 10.34 8.35
C GLN A 222 -5.29 9.89 8.89
N SER A 223 -5.08 8.58 9.07
CA SER A 223 -3.80 8.04 9.51
C SER A 223 -2.69 8.30 8.49
N LEU A 224 -2.96 8.20 7.18
CA LEU A 224 -1.99 8.54 6.14
C LEU A 224 -1.47 9.97 6.26
N ALA A 225 -2.38 10.94 6.43
CA ALA A 225 -2.01 12.35 6.59
C ALA A 225 -1.16 12.57 7.86
N LEU A 226 -1.54 11.92 8.96
CA LEU A 226 -0.78 11.99 10.21
C LEU A 226 0.60 11.35 10.06
N VAL A 227 0.69 10.17 9.46
CA VAL A 227 1.96 9.49 9.17
C VAL A 227 2.89 10.41 8.38
N ARG A 228 2.38 11.11 7.35
CA ARG A 228 3.19 12.08 6.59
C ARG A 228 3.77 13.16 7.51
N SER A 229 2.94 13.77 8.35
CA SER A 229 3.39 14.83 9.27
C SER A 229 4.43 14.33 10.29
N LEU A 230 4.31 13.08 10.75
CA LEU A 230 5.30 12.47 11.63
C LEU A 230 6.60 12.18 10.90
N LEU A 231 6.55 11.69 9.65
CA LEU A 231 7.74 11.45 8.85
C LEU A 231 8.48 12.75 8.53
N ASP A 232 7.77 13.82 8.19
CA ASP A 232 8.39 15.13 7.97
C ASP A 232 9.14 15.59 9.24
N THR A 233 8.57 15.35 10.43
CA THR A 233 9.24 15.64 11.71
C THR A 233 10.45 14.73 11.94
N LEU A 234 10.30 13.41 11.78
CA LEU A 234 11.31 12.40 12.09
C LEU A 234 12.49 12.39 11.10
N LEU A 235 12.26 12.79 9.86
CA LEU A 235 13.25 12.82 8.79
C LEU A 235 13.86 14.22 8.58
N THR A 236 13.52 15.19 9.44
CA THR A 236 14.18 16.49 9.46
C THR A 236 15.54 16.36 10.16
N PHE A 237 16.59 16.26 9.34
CA PHE A 237 17.97 16.21 9.82
C PHE A 237 18.67 17.57 9.63
N PRO A 238 19.47 18.02 10.61
CA PRO A 238 20.39 19.12 10.41
C PRO A 238 21.29 18.88 9.19
N PRO A 239 21.65 19.92 8.42
CA PRO A 239 22.62 19.78 7.35
C PRO A 239 23.94 19.26 7.94
N LEU A 240 24.51 18.23 7.32
CA LEU A 240 25.84 17.76 7.69
C LEU A 240 26.85 18.88 7.43
N PRO A 241 27.86 19.06 8.29
CA PRO A 241 28.90 20.07 8.08
C PRO A 241 29.64 19.76 6.79
N SER A 242 29.30 20.47 5.71
CA SER A 242 29.99 20.37 4.43
C SER A 242 31.42 20.86 4.61
N SER A 243 32.40 20.08 4.13
CA SER A 243 33.84 20.31 4.35
C SER A 243 34.41 21.56 3.68
N SER A 244 33.61 22.48 3.15
CA SER A 244 34.10 23.62 2.37
C SER A 244 33.04 24.72 2.21
N ALA A 245 33.16 25.84 2.94
CA ALA A 245 32.70 27.16 2.47
C ALA A 245 33.12 28.36 3.34
N ASP A 246 33.45 28.22 4.63
CA ASP A 246 33.58 29.41 5.52
C ASP A 246 35.02 29.91 5.78
N ALA A 247 36.00 29.48 4.99
CA ALA A 247 37.40 29.89 5.20
C ALA A 247 37.96 30.91 4.19
N LEU A 248 37.15 31.42 3.25
CA LEU A 248 37.59 32.50 2.33
C LEU A 248 36.44 33.47 2.01
N SER A 249 36.05 34.29 2.97
CA SER A 249 35.45 35.59 2.70
C SER A 249 36.14 36.63 3.58
N THR A 250 37.37 36.96 3.19
CA THR A 250 38.08 38.15 3.68
C THR A 250 37.65 39.32 2.79
N ASP A 251 37.04 40.33 3.42
CA ASP A 251 36.84 41.72 2.99
C ASP A 251 36.11 42.02 1.66
N ALA A 252 34.80 42.28 1.78
CA ALA A 252 34.12 43.30 0.99
C ALA A 252 32.92 43.89 1.78
N PRO A 253 32.86 45.22 2.05
CA PRO A 253 31.76 45.83 2.77
C PRO A 253 30.75 46.43 1.78
N VAL A 254 29.64 45.75 1.47
CA VAL A 254 28.50 46.40 0.79
C VAL A 254 27.15 45.86 1.27
N ASN A 255 26.42 46.75 1.93
CA ASN A 255 24.96 46.88 2.07
C ASN A 255 24.10 45.70 2.54
N SER A 256 23.76 45.82 3.82
CA SER A 256 22.51 45.49 4.49
C SER A 256 21.25 45.43 3.60
N ALA A 257 20.95 44.25 3.06
CA ALA A 257 19.57 43.83 2.84
C ALA A 257 19.22 42.82 3.94
N LYS A 258 18.23 43.19 4.75
CA LYS A 258 17.69 42.46 5.90
C LYS A 258 17.04 41.16 5.40
N ALA A 259 17.85 40.14 5.16
CA ALA A 259 17.40 38.77 5.00
C ALA A 259 16.82 38.33 6.36
N THR A 260 15.52 38.10 6.39
CA THR A 260 14.85 37.35 7.45
C THR A 260 15.67 36.08 7.73
N PRO A 261 16.05 35.81 8.99
CA PRO A 261 16.83 34.64 9.31
C PRO A 261 16.01 33.43 8.91
N ALA A 262 16.50 32.66 7.94
CA ALA A 262 15.98 31.35 7.63
C ALA A 262 15.85 30.60 8.96
N GLU A 263 14.62 30.24 9.32
CA GLU A 263 14.34 29.36 10.45
C GLU A 263 15.20 28.12 10.25
N THR A 264 16.33 28.12 10.95
CA THR A 264 17.27 27.02 10.95
C THR A 264 16.48 25.81 11.37
N ASN A 265 16.41 24.77 10.52
CA ASN A 265 15.84 23.46 10.81
C ASN A 265 16.43 22.94 12.12
N LYS A 266 15.82 23.34 13.24
CA LYS A 266 16.22 22.91 14.57
C LYS A 266 15.81 21.45 14.64
N ARG A 267 16.79 20.60 14.93
CA ARG A 267 16.55 19.19 15.16
C ARG A 267 15.41 19.06 16.19
N PRO A 268 14.40 18.22 15.94
CA PRO A 268 13.39 17.93 16.94
C PRO A 268 14.06 17.45 18.24
N SER A 269 13.47 17.79 19.38
CA SER A 269 13.95 17.31 20.67
C SER A 269 13.85 15.78 20.74
N ASN A 270 14.66 15.13 21.58
CA ASN A 270 14.58 13.67 21.75
C ASN A 270 13.20 13.25 22.27
N GLU A 271 12.57 14.09 23.09
CA GLU A 271 11.19 13.90 23.55
C GLU A 271 10.20 13.94 22.39
N GLU A 272 10.34 14.87 21.45
CA GLU A 272 9.52 14.94 20.23
C GLU A 272 9.73 13.73 19.33
N ILE A 273 10.98 13.28 19.14
CA ILE A 273 11.29 12.08 18.34
C ILE A 273 10.66 10.84 18.99
N GLN A 274 10.79 10.68 20.30
CA GLN A 274 10.22 9.55 21.04
C GLN A 274 8.69 9.60 21.02
N ALA A 275 8.09 10.79 21.17
CA ALA A 275 6.66 10.98 21.07
C ALA A 275 6.15 10.65 19.67
N ALA A 276 6.82 11.14 18.62
CA ALA A 276 6.47 10.88 17.23
C ALA A 276 6.60 9.38 16.88
N MET A 277 7.66 8.71 17.33
CA MET A 277 7.81 7.26 17.17
C MET A 277 6.76 6.48 17.96
N SER A 278 6.38 6.93 19.16
CA SER A 278 5.32 6.30 19.95
C SER A 278 3.96 6.47 19.28
N LEU A 279 3.67 7.65 18.74
CA LEU A 279 2.47 7.89 17.95
C LEU A 279 2.44 7.03 16.69
N LEU A 280 3.56 6.93 15.97
CA LEU A 280 3.69 6.07 14.79
C LEU A 280 3.49 4.58 15.13
N ALA A 281 3.94 4.14 16.30
CA ALA A 281 3.75 2.77 16.76
C ALA A 281 2.33 2.47 17.24
N VAL A 282 1.63 3.47 17.78
CA VAL A 282 0.24 3.36 18.25
C VAL A 282 -0.76 3.56 17.09
N GLN A 283 -0.32 4.13 15.98
CA GLN A 283 -1.14 4.45 14.80
C GLN A 283 -1.88 3.28 14.12
N PRO A 284 -1.54 1.99 14.25
CA PRO A 284 -2.33 0.92 13.67
C PRO A 284 -3.10 0.11 14.72
N LEU A 285 -3.83 0.77 15.62
CA LEU A 285 -4.88 0.14 16.42
C LEU A 285 -5.98 1.16 16.68
N LEU A 286 -6.54 1.79 15.64
CA LEU A 286 -7.79 2.51 15.79
C LEU A 286 -8.93 1.49 15.62
N PRO A 287 -9.47 0.87 16.70
CA PRO A 287 -10.84 0.40 16.66
C PRO A 287 -11.67 1.66 16.44
N GLY A 288 -12.02 1.92 15.18
CA GLY A 288 -12.91 2.99 14.80
C GLY A 288 -14.10 2.99 15.75
N LYS A 289 -14.38 4.15 16.34
CA LYS A 289 -15.61 4.37 17.09
C LYS A 289 -16.74 4.56 16.06
N ALA A 290 -17.03 3.54 15.26
CA ALA A 290 -18.07 3.60 14.24
C ALA A 290 -19.38 3.03 14.79
N SER A 291 -20.27 3.93 15.23
CA SER A 291 -21.69 3.71 15.56
C SER A 291 -21.99 2.79 16.77
N ASP A 292 -23.25 2.80 17.23
CA ASP A 292 -23.76 2.14 18.45
C ASP A 292 -23.54 0.61 18.52
N TRP A 293 -22.95 -0.01 17.49
CA TRP A 293 -22.58 -1.42 17.40
C TRP A 293 -21.04 -1.67 17.43
N GLY A 294 -20.23 -0.61 17.47
CA GLY A 294 -18.76 -0.66 17.51
C GLY A 294 -18.11 -1.20 16.21
N ASN A 295 -16.83 -0.87 15.99
CA ASN A 295 -16.04 -1.50 14.92
C ASN A 295 -16.00 -3.02 15.02
N GLU A 296 -16.15 -3.56 16.23
CA GLU A 296 -16.18 -4.99 16.51
C GLU A 296 -17.38 -5.67 15.85
N GLY A 297 -18.56 -5.04 15.83
CA GLY A 297 -19.73 -5.58 15.14
C GLY A 297 -19.54 -5.65 13.62
N TRP A 298 -18.84 -4.68 13.02
CA TRP A 298 -18.49 -4.70 11.61
C TRP A 298 -17.47 -5.78 11.28
N GLU A 299 -16.42 -5.92 12.11
CA GLU A 299 -15.43 -6.99 11.93
C GLU A 299 -16.04 -8.37 12.16
N GLU A 300 -16.97 -8.52 13.10
CA GLU A 300 -17.68 -9.77 13.34
C GLU A 300 -18.59 -10.10 12.15
N VAL A 301 -19.37 -9.15 11.64
CA VAL A 301 -20.16 -9.33 10.42
C VAL A 301 -19.27 -9.69 9.24
N MET A 302 -18.13 -9.01 9.06
CA MET A 302 -17.16 -9.36 8.04
C MET A 302 -16.52 -10.73 8.29
N ALA A 303 -16.26 -11.13 9.52
CA ALA A 303 -15.67 -12.42 9.84
C ALA A 303 -16.67 -13.56 9.60
N VAL A 304 -17.93 -13.38 9.97
CA VAL A 304 -19.02 -14.35 9.77
C VAL A 304 -19.38 -14.44 8.28
N GLU A 305 -19.59 -13.29 7.64
CA GLU A 305 -20.09 -13.23 6.26
C GLU A 305 -18.99 -13.31 5.21
N VAL A 306 -17.74 -12.95 5.51
CA VAL A 306 -16.61 -12.97 4.56
C VAL A 306 -15.54 -13.98 4.99
N GLY A 307 -15.28 -14.13 6.28
CA GLY A 307 -14.26 -15.06 6.80
C GLY A 307 -14.56 -16.55 6.55
N GLY A 308 -15.83 -16.91 6.33
CA GLY A 308 -16.21 -18.25 5.88
C GLY A 308 -15.79 -18.61 4.45
N TRP A 309 -15.37 -17.63 3.64
CA TRP A 309 -15.17 -17.79 2.19
C TRP A 309 -13.70 -17.79 1.76
N GLU A 310 -12.77 -17.38 2.63
CA GLU A 310 -11.30 -17.40 2.37
C GLU A 310 -10.65 -18.79 2.58
N ARG A 311 -11.43 -19.86 2.86
CA ARG A 311 -10.94 -21.24 3.12
C ARG A 311 -11.23 -22.24 2.01
#